data_AF-A0A536UQA0-F1
#
_entry.id   AF-A0A536UQA0-F1
#
_cell.length_a   1.000
_cell.length_b   1.000
_cell.length_c   1.000
_cell.angle_alpha   90.00
_cell.angle_beta   90.00
_cell.angle_gamma   90.00
#
_symmetry.space_group_name_H-M   'P 1'
#
loop_
_entity.id
_entity.type
_entity.pdbx_description
1 polymer ?
#
loop_
_entity_poly.entity_id
_entity_poly.type
_entity_poly.pdbx_seq_one_letter_code
_entity_poly.pdbx_strand_id
1 'polypeptide(L)' 'LRIERAKMLLEVTLHGIPGVAEACGYSDAAAFRRLFQRQTGMTMSEYRSRYALRSRRPFWRVEQPASGGAA' A
#
# COMPACT_ATOMS: atom_id res chain seq x y z
N LEU A 1 -2.63 12.27 10.29
CA LEU A 1 -3.09 12.63 8.91
C LEU A 1 -2.59 11.67 7.83
N ARG A 2 -1.27 11.45 7.62
CA ARG A 2 -0.79 10.55 6.54
C ARG A 2 -1.03 9.05 6.80
N ILE A 3 -0.77 8.58 8.02
CA ILE A 3 -1.03 7.17 8.40
C ILE A 3 -2.52 6.85 8.35
N GLU A 4 -3.37 7.73 8.87
CA GLU A 4 -4.83 7.57 8.82
C GLU A 4 -5.35 7.52 7.38
N ARG A 5 -4.84 8.35 6.48
CA ARG A 5 -5.15 8.28 5.04
C ARG A 5 -4.73 6.95 4.44
N ALA A 6 -3.55 6.44 4.78
CA ALA A 6 -3.09 5.13 4.31
C ALA A 6 -3.96 3.98 4.84
N LYS A 7 -4.36 4.01 6.12
CA LYS A 7 -5.29 3.01 6.68
C LYS A 7 -6.61 3.00 5.91
N MET A 8 -7.22 4.17 5.73
CA MET A 8 -8.45 4.30 4.94
C MET A 8 -8.27 3.73 3.52
N LEU A 9 -7.17 4.08 2.83
CA LEU A 9 -6.89 3.56 1.48
C LEU A 9 -6.69 2.03 1.46
N LEU A 10 -6.05 1.46 2.47
CA LEU A 10 -5.85 0.01 2.61
C LEU A 10 -7.16 -0.73 2.90
N GLU A 11 -8.10 -0.09 3.60
CA GLU A 11 -9.39 -0.66 3.95
C GLU A 11 -10.39 -0.61 2.78
N VAL A 12 -10.41 0.49 2.03
CA VAL A 12 -11.44 0.74 1.00
C VAL A 12 -10.97 0.51 -0.44
N THR A 13 -9.68 0.64 -0.74
CA THR A 13 -9.15 0.55 -2.11
C THR A 13 -8.41 -0.75 -2.41
N LEU A 14 -8.20 -1.03 -3.71
CA LEU A 14 -7.39 -2.16 -4.16
C LEU A 14 -5.94 -1.77 -4.52
N HIS A 15 -5.55 -0.51 -4.31
CA HIS A 15 -4.22 -0.01 -4.70
C HIS A 15 -3.11 -0.88 -4.12
N GLY A 16 -2.12 -1.20 -4.93
CA GLY A 16 -0.91 -1.84 -4.43
C GLY A 16 -0.26 -0.97 -3.36
N ILE A 17 0.50 -1.60 -2.47
CA ILE A 17 1.28 -0.91 -1.43
C ILE A 17 2.07 0.31 -1.96
N PRO A 18 2.77 0.27 -3.12
CA PRO A 18 3.43 1.46 -3.66
C PRO A 18 2.44 2.57 -4.05
N GLY A 19 1.30 2.24 -4.65
CA GLY A 19 0.27 3.24 -5.01
C GLY A 19 -0.35 3.93 -3.80
N VAL A 20 -0.47 3.23 -2.66
CA VAL A 20 -0.92 3.84 -1.40
C VAL A 20 0.10 4.85 -0.87
N ALA A 21 1.40 4.58 -1.00
CA ALA A 21 2.46 5.50 -0.58
C ALA A 21 2.45 6.77 -1.43
N GLU A 22 2.36 6.63 -2.75
CA GLU A 22 2.22 7.75 -3.70
C GLU A 22 0.96 8.57 -3.40
N ALA A 23 -0.19 7.93 -3.18
CA ALA A 23 -1.44 8.60 -2.82
C ALA A 23 -1.41 9.31 -1.45
N CYS A 24 -0.41 8.99 -0.61
CA CYS A 24 -0.12 9.68 0.65
C CYS A 24 0.96 10.77 0.50
N GLY A 25 1.48 10.98 -0.72
CA GLY A 25 2.51 11.98 -1.04
C GLY A 25 3.93 11.54 -0.69
N TYR A 26 4.23 10.24 -0.74
CA TYR A 26 5.58 9.71 -0.52
C TYR A 26 6.17 9.13 -1.80
N SER A 27 7.29 9.71 -2.24
CA SER A 27 8.10 9.19 -3.36
C SER A 27 8.89 7.93 -2.99
N ASP A 28 9.23 7.75 -1.71
CA ASP A 28 9.87 6.53 -1.21
C ASP A 28 8.87 5.64 -0.46
N ALA A 29 8.36 4.64 -1.17
CA ALA A 29 7.45 3.63 -0.62
C ALA A 29 8.11 2.76 0.47
N ALA A 30 9.43 2.56 0.44
CA ALA A 30 10.13 1.77 1.45
C ALA A 30 10.26 2.55 2.77
N ALA A 31 10.57 3.84 2.71
CA ALA A 31 10.52 4.72 3.88
C ALA A 31 9.11 4.78 4.49
N PHE A 32 8.09 4.90 3.65
CA PHE A 32 6.71 4.92 4.11
C PHE A 32 6.27 3.60 4.77
N ARG A 33 6.67 2.44 4.22
CA ARG A 33 6.43 1.12 4.83
C ARG A 33 7.00 1.03 6.24
N ARG A 34 8.25 1.44 6.42
CA ARG A 34 8.92 1.44 7.74
C ARG A 34 8.21 2.37 8.73
N LEU A 35 7.83 3.56 8.28
CA LEU A 35 7.07 4.51 9.11
C LEU A 35 5.72 3.95 9.51
N PHE A 36 4.97 3.38 8.56
CA PHE A 36 3.67 2.78 8.81
C PHE A 36 3.78 1.67 9.84
N GLN A 37 4.72 0.73 9.66
CA GLN A 37 4.92 -0.37 10.58
C GLN A 37 5.30 0.10 11.98
N ARG A 38 6.16 1.12 12.10
CA ARG A 38 6.49 1.72 13.41
C ARG A 38 5.28 2.35 14.10
N GLN A 39 4.35 2.90 13.33
CA GLN A 39 3.18 3.62 13.87
C GLN A 39 1.98 2.70 14.16
N THR A 40 1.80 1.63 13.38
CA THR A 40 0.65 0.71 13.52
C THR A 40 1.01 -0.61 14.18
N GLY A 41 2.31 -0.90 14.34
CA GLY A 41 2.82 -2.16 14.87
C GLY A 41 2.77 -3.33 13.89
N MET A 42 2.31 -3.12 12.64
CA MET A 42 2.17 -4.17 11.64
C MET A 42 2.46 -3.65 10.22
N THR A 43 2.84 -4.54 9.30
CA THR A 43 3.09 -4.12 7.92
C THR A 43 1.78 -3.72 7.22
N MET A 44 1.88 -2.87 6.18
CA MET A 44 0.70 -2.49 5.38
C MET A 44 0.00 -3.70 4.74
N SER A 45 0.76 -4.75 4.36
CA SER A 45 0.19 -5.98 3.81
C SER A 45 -0.61 -6.76 4.85
N GLU A 46 -0.10 -6.86 6.08
CA GLU A 46 -0.82 -7.49 7.19
C GLU A 46 -2.06 -6.68 7.57
N TYR A 47 -1.92 -5.34 7.66
CA TYR A 47 -3.04 -4.44 7.93
C TYR A 47 -4.15 -4.64 6.89
N ARG A 48 -3.81 -4.67 5.60
CA ARG A 48 -4.77 -4.90 4.53
C ARG A 48 -5.41 -6.29 4.61
N SER A 49 -4.67 -7.35 4.92
CA SER A 49 -5.23 -8.69 5.07
C SER A 49 -6.27 -8.76 6.19
N ARG A 50 -6.06 -8.00 7.27
CA ARG A 50 -6.89 -8.02 8.49
C ARG A 50 -8.07 -7.06 8.44
N TYR A 51 -7.91 -5.90 7.81
CA TYR A 51 -8.89 -4.80 7.83
C TYR A 51 -9.49 -4.46 6.45
N ALA A 52 -9.10 -5.14 5.37
CA ALA A 52 -9.75 -4.91 4.07
C ALA A 52 -11.24 -5.22 4.17
N LEU A 53 -12.07 -4.20 3.93
CA LEU A 53 -13.54 -4.29 3.97
C LEU A 53 -14.12 -5.02 2.75
N ARG A 54 -13.26 -5.47 1.82
CA ARG A 54 -13.67 -6.23 0.63
C ARG A 54 -13.17 -7.66 0.71
N SER A 55 -14.13 -8.60 0.65
CA SER A 55 -13.94 -10.05 0.69
C SER A 55 -12.81 -10.52 -0.24
N ARG A 56 -12.01 -11.43 0.31
CA ARG A 56 -10.76 -12.01 -0.21
C ARG A 56 -10.86 -12.43 -1.68
N ARG A 57 -10.61 -11.52 -2.62
CA ARG A 57 -10.15 -11.93 -3.96
C ARG A 57 -8.64 -12.19 -3.85
N PRO A 58 -8.16 -13.41 -4.11
CA PRO A 58 -6.73 -13.68 -4.17
C PRO A 58 -6.17 -12.76 -5.25
N PHE A 59 -5.29 -11.85 -4.85
CA PHE A 59 -4.55 -11.01 -5.78
C PHE A 59 -3.61 -11.95 -6.54
N TRP A 60 -4.07 -12.50 -7.65
CA TRP A 60 -3.14 -13.03 -8.64
C TRP A 60 -2.21 -11.86 -8.99
N ARG A 61 -0.92 -12.14 -8.86
CA ARG A 61 0.21 -11.25 -9.06
C ARG A 61 0.09 -10.62 -10.46
N VAL A 62 -0.42 -9.39 -10.53
CA VAL A 62 -0.18 -8.53 -11.70
C VAL A 62 1.25 -8.05 -11.54
N GLU A 63 2.17 -8.77 -12.17
CA GLU A 63 3.50 -8.27 -12.48
C GLU A 63 3.28 -6.94 -13.22
N GLN A 64 3.69 -5.83 -12.61
CA GLN A 64 3.71 -4.55 -13.33
C GLN A 64 4.84 -4.67 -14.36
N PRO A 65 4.55 -4.66 -15.67
CA PRO A 65 5.63 -4.55 -16.63
C PRO A 65 6.31 -3.22 -16.36
N ALA A 66 7.62 -3.27 -16.11
CA ALA A 66 8.46 -2.09 -16.02
C ALA A 66 8.20 -1.24 -17.27
N SER A 67 7.58 -0.08 -17.08
CA SER A 67 7.48 0.95 -18.10
C SER A 67 8.91 1.38 -18.45
N GLY A 68 9.37 0.95 -19.61
CA GLY A 68 10.68 1.32 -20.14
C GLY A 68 10.82 2.83 -20.31
N GLY A 69 11.96 3.36 -19.88
CA GLY A 69 12.63 4.51 -20.50
C GLY A 69 13.92 3.95 -21.10
N ALA A 70 14.10 3.91 -22.42
CA ALA A 70 14.38 5.05 -23.29
C ALA A 70 15.70 5.74 -22.89
N ALA A 71 16.81 5.17 -23.36
CA ALA A 71 17.99 5.86 -23.91
C ALA A 71 18.82 4.83 -24.68
#